data_AF-A0A1I0WGE4-F1
#
_entry.id   AF-A0A1I0WGE4-F1
#
_cell.length_a   1.000
_cell.length_b   1.000
_cell.length_c   1.000
_cell.angle_alpha   90.00
_cell.angle_beta   90.00
_cell.angle_gamma   90.00
#
_symmetry.space_group_name_H-M   'P 1'
#
loop_
_entity.id
_entity.type
_entity.pdbx_description
1 polymer ?
#
loop_
_entity_poly.entity_id
_entity_poly.type
_entity_poly.pdbx_seq_one_letter_code
_entity_poly.pdbx_strand_id
1 'polypeptide(L)'
;MRIFTALPLLLAAAFPAAADVHRAGDWSAALIGQTCYVYSNAAARDTSGSLIFSFDKKGYNASFHYEYAPYHNDSGKPWDADDYAVIAADGQESWLGDEVFLEAWEAAGEGHMTGGFVADMVQLVANAQQSVDFMVYRAAHSEEWLYGRFFPGGFSEALSHAASWCEFNPSALPSS
;
A
#
# COMPACT_ATOMS: atom_id res chain seq x y z
N MET A 1 -13.05 -33.11 58.68
CA MET A 1 -13.58 -31.96 57.94
C MET A 1 -12.55 -31.60 56.87
N ARG A 2 -12.82 -31.88 55.58
CA ARG A 2 -11.86 -31.66 54.48
C ARG A 2 -12.13 -30.28 53.86
N ILE A 3 -11.15 -29.39 53.92
CA ILE A 3 -11.20 -28.06 53.29
C ILE A 3 -10.85 -28.27 51.81
N PHE A 4 -11.81 -28.00 50.93
CA PHE A 4 -11.57 -27.89 49.49
C PHE A 4 -11.17 -26.44 49.18
N THR A 5 -9.90 -26.24 48.84
CA THR A 5 -9.40 -24.98 48.30
C THR A 5 -9.80 -24.90 46.83
N ALA A 6 -10.76 -24.03 46.50
CA ALA A 6 -11.10 -23.72 45.11
C ALA A 6 -10.05 -22.75 44.55
N LEU A 7 -9.29 -23.19 43.56
CA LEU A 7 -8.36 -22.36 42.79
C LEU A 7 -9.17 -21.58 41.73
N PRO A 8 -9.21 -20.24 41.73
CA PRO A 8 -9.92 -19.51 40.70
C PRO A 8 -9.12 -19.59 39.40
N LEU A 9 -9.69 -20.26 38.39
CA LEU A 9 -9.22 -20.18 37.01
C LEU A 9 -9.50 -18.76 36.49
N LEU A 10 -8.47 -17.91 36.49
CA LEU A 10 -8.49 -16.67 35.71
C LEU A 10 -8.38 -17.05 34.23
N LEU A 11 -9.52 -17.16 33.53
CA LEU A 11 -9.53 -17.10 32.08
C LEU A 11 -9.05 -15.71 31.68
N ALA A 12 -7.77 -15.60 31.29
CA ALA A 12 -7.31 -14.44 30.53
C ALA A 12 -8.05 -14.46 29.20
N ALA A 13 -9.03 -13.58 29.03
CA ALA A 13 -9.62 -13.31 27.73
C ALA A 13 -8.50 -12.78 26.83
N ALA A 14 -8.04 -13.60 25.90
CA ALA A 14 -7.16 -13.15 24.83
C ALA A 14 -7.98 -12.21 23.94
N PHE A 15 -7.91 -10.91 24.22
CA PHE A 15 -8.39 -9.91 23.28
C PHE A 15 -7.61 -10.07 21.97
N PRO A 16 -8.26 -9.97 20.80
CA PRO A 16 -7.53 -9.94 19.55
C PRO A 16 -6.53 -8.78 19.61
N ALA A 17 -5.27 -9.04 19.30
CA ALA A 17 -4.25 -8.01 19.23
C ALA A 17 -4.70 -6.97 18.19
N ALA A 18 -4.97 -5.75 18.63
CA ALA A 18 -5.27 -4.65 17.73
C ALA A 18 -4.05 -4.40 16.84
N ALA A 19 -4.27 -4.02 15.58
CA ALA A 19 -3.19 -3.56 14.71
C ALA A 19 -2.51 -2.35 15.36
N ASP A 20 -1.18 -2.37 15.44
CA ASP A 20 -0.43 -1.17 15.83
C ASP A 20 -0.36 -0.25 14.61
N VAL A 21 -0.73 1.01 14.76
CA VAL A 21 -0.85 1.97 13.65
C VAL A 21 -0.12 3.26 14.00
N HIS A 22 0.84 3.63 13.17
CA HIS A 22 1.56 4.90 13.22
C HIS A 22 1.12 5.78 12.06
N ARG A 23 0.87 7.07 12.30
CA ARG A 23 0.49 8.04 11.27
C ARG A 23 1.56 9.09 11.11
N ALA A 24 1.95 9.37 9.88
CA ALA A 24 2.92 10.41 9.52
C ALA A 24 2.45 11.12 8.25
N GLY A 25 1.96 12.36 8.40
CA GLY A 25 1.45 13.15 7.29
C GLY A 25 0.34 12.44 6.51
N ASP A 26 0.56 12.31 5.20
CA ASP A 26 -0.35 11.67 4.25
C ASP A 26 -0.20 10.14 4.23
N TRP A 27 0.63 9.56 5.10
CA TRP A 27 0.93 8.13 5.16
C TRP A 27 0.70 7.54 6.55
N SER A 28 0.49 6.23 6.57
CA SER A 28 0.45 5.44 7.80
C SER A 28 1.27 4.17 7.66
N ALA A 29 1.78 3.69 8.78
CA ALA A 29 2.31 2.35 8.91
C ALA A 29 1.38 1.54 9.80
N ALA A 30 1.19 0.25 9.50
CA ALA A 30 0.47 -0.66 10.37
C ALA A 30 1.20 -2.00 10.49
N LEU A 31 1.20 -2.60 11.67
CA LEU A 31 1.59 -3.99 11.88
C LEU A 31 0.34 -4.84 12.08
N ILE A 32 0.08 -5.75 11.13
CA ILE A 32 -1.05 -6.70 11.21
C ILE A 32 -0.47 -8.10 11.16
N GLY A 33 -0.59 -8.84 12.27
CA GLY A 33 0.06 -10.15 12.39
C GLY A 33 1.58 -10.02 12.35
N GLN A 34 2.21 -10.49 11.27
CA GLN A 34 3.67 -10.42 11.05
C GLN A 34 4.06 -9.55 9.85
N THR A 35 3.09 -8.90 9.22
CA THR A 35 3.29 -8.09 8.02
C THR A 35 3.13 -6.62 8.36
N CYS A 36 4.11 -5.82 7.96
CA CYS A 36 4.07 -4.38 8.06
C CYS A 36 3.54 -3.79 6.76
N TYR A 37 2.59 -2.87 6.88
CA TYR A 37 2.00 -2.14 5.78
C TYR A 37 2.43 -0.68 5.86
N VAL A 38 2.66 -0.05 4.71
CA VAL A 38 2.83 1.40 4.59
C VAL A 38 1.86 1.86 3.51
N TYR A 39 0.90 2.71 3.85
CA TYR A 39 -0.17 3.08 2.93
C TYR A 39 -0.49 4.57 2.97
N SER A 40 -0.95 5.10 1.85
CA SER A 40 -1.42 6.49 1.77
C SER A 40 -2.79 6.63 2.45
N ASN A 41 -2.97 7.70 3.21
CA ASN A 41 -4.19 7.95 4.00
C ASN A 41 -5.32 8.54 3.16
N ALA A 42 -4.96 9.25 2.08
CA ALA A 42 -5.89 9.89 1.17
C ALA A 42 -5.24 10.10 -0.21
N ALA A 43 -6.07 10.08 -1.24
CA ALA A 43 -5.73 10.61 -2.55
C ALA A 43 -6.16 12.09 -2.66
N ALA A 44 -5.67 12.80 -3.67
CA ALA A 44 -6.08 14.16 -3.98
C ALA A 44 -7.57 14.22 -4.33
N ARG A 45 -8.15 15.42 -4.20
CA ARG A 45 -9.56 15.69 -4.54
C ARG A 45 -9.86 15.19 -5.97
N ASP A 46 -11.02 14.55 -6.12
CA ASP A 46 -11.53 13.99 -7.38
C ASP A 46 -10.70 12.83 -7.97
N THR A 47 -9.75 12.27 -7.18
CA THR A 47 -9.07 10.99 -7.44
C THR A 47 -9.37 10.01 -6.31
N SER A 48 -8.90 8.76 -6.41
CA SER A 48 -9.29 7.71 -5.48
C SER A 48 -8.24 6.62 -5.29
N GLY A 49 -8.47 5.79 -4.28
CA GLY A 49 -7.64 4.64 -3.97
C GLY A 49 -6.53 4.91 -2.95
N SER A 50 -5.64 3.93 -2.80
CA SER A 50 -4.49 3.96 -1.90
C SER A 50 -3.28 3.31 -2.55
N LEU A 51 -2.10 3.88 -2.32
CA LEU A 51 -0.84 3.16 -2.52
C LEU A 51 -0.56 2.36 -1.26
N ILE A 52 -0.15 1.11 -1.40
CA ILE A 52 0.04 0.18 -0.29
C ILE A 52 1.33 -0.61 -0.55
N PHE A 53 2.28 -0.49 0.36
CA PHE A 53 3.44 -1.35 0.44
C PHE A 53 3.23 -2.36 1.55
N SER A 54 3.69 -3.60 1.35
CA SER A 54 3.71 -4.62 2.39
C SER A 54 5.10 -5.23 2.52
N PHE A 55 5.47 -5.59 3.74
CA PHE A 55 6.76 -6.18 4.08
C PHE A 55 6.55 -7.23 5.17
N ASP A 56 6.96 -8.46 4.91
CA ASP A 56 7.11 -9.44 5.98
C ASP A 56 8.35 -9.13 6.81
N LYS A 57 8.52 -9.87 7.91
CA LYS A 57 9.71 -9.79 8.76
C LYS A 57 10.99 -9.86 7.92
N LYS A 58 11.96 -8.99 8.22
CA LYS A 58 13.22 -8.76 7.48
C LYS A 58 13.05 -8.21 6.06
N GLY A 59 11.85 -7.79 5.67
CA GLY A 59 11.59 -7.16 4.36
C GLY A 59 11.39 -8.19 3.24
N TYR A 60 11.19 -9.46 3.60
CA TYR A 60 10.82 -10.49 2.63
C TYR A 60 9.41 -10.26 2.09
N ASN A 61 9.14 -10.88 0.94
CA ASN A 61 7.85 -10.81 0.25
C ASN A 61 7.34 -9.37 0.09
N ALA A 62 8.27 -8.44 -0.13
CA ALA A 62 7.92 -7.05 -0.34
C ALA A 62 6.97 -6.94 -1.53
N SER A 63 5.87 -6.24 -1.35
CA SER A 63 4.91 -5.99 -2.43
C SER A 63 4.49 -4.53 -2.46
N PHE A 64 3.99 -4.11 -3.62
CA PHE A 64 3.33 -2.83 -3.81
C PHE A 64 2.02 -3.05 -4.56
N HIS A 65 0.98 -2.36 -4.10
CA HIS A 65 -0.34 -2.34 -4.69
C HIS A 65 -0.86 -0.89 -4.77
N TYR A 66 -1.55 -0.57 -5.86
CA TYR A 66 -2.55 0.46 -5.91
C TYR A 66 -3.92 -0.20 -5.77
N GLU A 67 -4.67 0.14 -4.74
CA GLU A 67 -6.06 -0.29 -4.55
C GLU A 67 -7.00 0.80 -5.06
N TYR A 68 -7.80 0.53 -6.09
CA TYR A 68 -8.82 1.47 -6.57
C TYR A 68 -10.05 1.43 -5.66
N ALA A 69 -10.49 2.61 -5.19
CA ALA A 69 -11.64 2.74 -4.30
C ALA A 69 -12.58 3.84 -4.81
N PRO A 70 -13.58 3.54 -5.65
CA PRO A 70 -14.36 4.55 -6.37
C PRO A 70 -15.05 5.55 -5.43
N TYR A 71 -15.06 6.83 -5.83
CA TYR A 71 -15.70 7.93 -5.08
C TYR A 71 -17.24 7.90 -5.17
N HIS A 72 -17.77 7.21 -6.19
CA HIS A 72 -19.18 7.15 -6.54
C HIS A 72 -19.67 5.71 -6.59
N ASN A 73 -20.97 5.55 -6.82
CA ASN A 73 -21.62 4.25 -7.08
C ASN A 73 -21.22 3.70 -8.46
N ASP A 74 -19.99 3.96 -8.91
CA ASP A 74 -19.50 3.52 -10.19
C ASP A 74 -19.46 2.00 -10.16
N SER A 75 -20.32 1.40 -10.96
CA SER A 75 -20.56 -0.04 -10.89
C SER A 75 -19.67 -0.81 -11.85
N GLY A 76 -19.11 -0.13 -12.87
CA GLY A 76 -18.29 -0.76 -13.89
C GLY A 76 -16.87 -1.03 -13.43
N LYS A 77 -16.13 -1.75 -14.28
CA LYS A 77 -14.68 -1.90 -14.15
C LYS A 77 -13.99 -0.55 -14.38
N PRO A 78 -12.96 -0.21 -13.59
CA PRO A 78 -12.24 1.05 -13.79
C PRO A 78 -11.45 1.07 -15.11
N TRP A 79 -10.91 -0.07 -15.56
CA TRP A 79 -10.15 -0.21 -16.80
C TRP A 79 -10.37 -1.58 -17.46
N ASP A 80 -9.90 -1.71 -18.70
CA ASP A 80 -10.01 -2.89 -19.54
C ASP A 80 -8.71 -3.72 -19.56
N ALA A 81 -8.77 -4.93 -20.12
CA ALA A 81 -7.64 -5.88 -20.09
C ALA A 81 -6.45 -5.47 -20.98
N ASP A 82 -6.69 -4.62 -21.98
CA ASP A 82 -5.65 -4.12 -22.89
C ASP A 82 -5.04 -2.78 -22.41
N ASP A 83 -5.54 -2.24 -21.30
CA ASP A 83 -5.03 -1.02 -20.69
C ASP A 83 -3.76 -1.31 -19.87
N TYR A 84 -2.91 -0.30 -19.68
CA TYR A 84 -1.67 -0.45 -18.90
C TYR A 84 -1.47 0.70 -17.92
N ALA A 85 -0.78 0.39 -16.82
CA ALA A 85 -0.54 1.36 -15.76
C ALA A 85 0.52 2.36 -16.18
N VAL A 86 0.38 3.60 -15.68
CA VAL A 86 1.38 4.64 -15.81
C VAL A 86 1.61 5.21 -14.41
N ILE A 87 2.86 5.22 -13.97
CA ILE A 87 3.28 5.83 -12.70
C ILE A 87 4.05 7.10 -13.02
N ALA A 88 3.72 8.21 -12.36
CA ALA A 88 4.52 9.44 -12.45
C ALA A 88 4.86 9.99 -11.07
N ALA A 89 6.05 10.54 -10.91
CA ALA A 89 6.45 11.34 -9.75
C ALA A 89 6.70 12.77 -10.19
N ASP A 90 6.08 13.73 -9.53
CA ASP A 90 6.21 15.17 -9.83
C ASP A 90 5.93 15.51 -11.31
N GLY A 91 4.97 14.78 -11.91
CA GLY A 91 4.61 14.92 -13.33
C GLY A 91 5.64 14.36 -14.32
N GLN A 92 6.62 13.59 -13.85
CA GLN A 92 7.54 12.83 -14.70
C GLN A 92 7.18 11.34 -14.64
N GLU A 93 6.87 10.78 -15.80
CA GLU A 93 6.58 9.36 -15.96
C GLU A 93 7.80 8.51 -15.56
N SER A 94 7.50 7.40 -14.90
CA SER A 94 8.46 6.39 -14.47
C SER A 94 8.23 5.11 -15.24
N TRP A 95 9.34 4.49 -15.67
CA TRP A 95 9.35 3.15 -16.26
C TRP A 95 8.73 2.07 -15.35
N LEU A 96 8.61 2.34 -14.04
CA LEU A 96 7.95 1.42 -13.11
C LEU A 96 6.47 1.17 -13.44
N GLY A 97 5.82 2.01 -14.26
CA GLY A 97 4.48 1.72 -14.78
C GLY A 97 4.44 0.43 -15.61
N ASP A 98 5.50 0.14 -16.37
CA ASP A 98 5.61 -1.07 -17.21
C ASP A 98 5.66 -2.37 -16.39
N GLU A 99 6.02 -2.27 -15.10
CA GLU A 99 6.16 -3.39 -14.18
C GLU A 99 4.91 -3.63 -13.31
N VAL A 100 3.84 -2.87 -13.56
CA VAL A 100 2.57 -2.99 -12.86
C VAL A 100 1.58 -3.81 -13.68
N PHE A 101 1.06 -4.86 -13.07
CA PHE A 101 -0.03 -5.68 -13.60
C PHE A 101 -1.36 -5.13 -13.10
N LEU A 102 -2.28 -4.91 -14.03
CA LEU A 102 -3.61 -4.38 -13.76
C LEU A 102 -4.65 -5.50 -13.69
N GLU A 103 -5.48 -5.48 -12.65
CA GLU A 103 -6.66 -6.31 -12.52
C GLU A 103 -7.89 -5.44 -12.24
N ALA A 104 -9.02 -5.78 -12.84
CA ALA A 104 -10.27 -5.03 -12.67
C ALA A 104 -11.50 -5.93 -12.61
N TRP A 105 -12.38 -5.62 -11.67
CA TRP A 105 -13.69 -6.22 -11.49
C TRP A 105 -14.76 -5.13 -11.28
N GLU A 106 -16.02 -5.53 -11.18
CA GLU A 106 -17.11 -4.55 -11.03
C GLU A 106 -16.88 -3.70 -9.77
N ALA A 107 -16.89 -2.38 -9.95
CA ALA A 107 -16.70 -1.37 -8.92
C ALA A 107 -15.35 -1.39 -8.17
N ALA A 108 -14.33 -2.09 -8.68
CA ALA A 108 -13.01 -2.11 -8.06
C ALA A 108 -11.90 -2.61 -9.01
N GLY A 109 -10.65 -2.41 -8.61
CA GLY A 109 -9.50 -2.86 -9.35
C GLY A 109 -8.22 -2.63 -8.56
N GLU A 110 -7.16 -3.26 -8.99
CA GLU A 110 -5.84 -3.07 -8.42
C GLU A 110 -4.75 -3.02 -9.48
N GLY A 111 -3.66 -2.32 -9.16
CA GLY A 111 -2.39 -2.46 -9.86
C GLY A 111 -1.36 -3.03 -8.91
N HIS A 112 -0.70 -4.13 -9.23
CA HIS A 112 0.32 -4.74 -8.38
C HIS A 112 1.63 -4.93 -9.15
N MET A 113 2.77 -4.84 -8.45
CA MET A 113 4.09 -5.14 -9.03
C MET A 113 4.79 -6.26 -8.28
N THR A 114 5.71 -6.95 -8.96
CA THR A 114 6.52 -8.00 -8.33
C THR A 114 7.55 -7.40 -7.37
N GLY A 115 7.97 -8.19 -6.37
CA GLY A 115 8.88 -7.75 -5.31
C GLY A 115 10.22 -7.17 -5.80
N GLY A 116 10.66 -7.56 -7.00
CA GLY A 116 11.91 -7.08 -7.61
C GLY A 116 11.97 -5.57 -7.84
N PHE A 117 10.81 -4.90 -7.95
CA PHE A 117 10.71 -3.47 -8.26
C PHE A 117 10.25 -2.61 -7.08
N VAL A 118 9.91 -3.25 -5.95
CA VAL A 118 9.37 -2.54 -4.78
C VAL A 118 10.39 -1.56 -4.19
N ALA A 119 11.69 -1.90 -4.22
CA ALA A 119 12.74 -0.98 -3.76
C ALA A 119 12.80 0.29 -4.62
N ASP A 120 12.63 0.17 -5.93
CA ASP A 120 12.63 1.31 -6.85
C ASP A 120 11.36 2.15 -6.68
N MET A 121 10.22 1.51 -6.44
CA MET A 121 8.96 2.20 -6.14
C MET A 121 9.03 2.95 -4.80
N VAL A 122 9.63 2.35 -3.77
CA VAL A 122 9.92 3.02 -2.49
C VAL A 122 10.80 4.26 -2.71
N GLN A 123 11.84 4.15 -3.53
CA GLN A 123 12.72 5.29 -3.83
C GLN A 123 11.98 6.38 -4.62
N LEU A 124 11.13 6.01 -5.57
CA LEU A 124 10.31 6.94 -6.33
C LEU A 124 9.42 7.78 -5.40
N VAL A 125 8.69 7.13 -4.48
CA VAL A 125 7.82 7.83 -3.52
C VAL A 125 8.63 8.68 -2.54
N ALA A 126 9.74 8.16 -2.02
CA ALA A 126 10.59 8.88 -1.06
C ALA A 126 11.27 10.12 -1.66
N ASN A 127 11.53 10.12 -2.96
CA ASN A 127 12.20 11.21 -3.66
C ASN A 127 11.21 12.22 -4.30
N ALA A 128 9.94 11.85 -4.47
CA ALA A 128 8.91 12.76 -4.95
C ALA A 128 8.76 13.97 -4.00
N GLN A 129 8.54 15.15 -4.57
CA GLN A 129 8.45 16.41 -3.83
C GLN A 129 7.01 16.93 -3.74
N GLN A 130 6.19 16.62 -4.74
CA GLN A 130 4.84 17.16 -4.92
C GLN A 130 3.81 16.05 -5.03
N SER A 131 4.04 15.06 -5.89
CA SER A 131 3.03 14.03 -6.13
C SER A 131 3.60 12.71 -6.61
N VAL A 132 2.84 11.66 -6.34
CA VAL A 132 2.95 10.36 -6.99
C VAL A 132 1.58 10.06 -7.59
N ASP A 133 1.54 9.90 -8.90
CA ASP A 133 0.32 9.70 -9.66
C ASP A 133 0.25 8.26 -10.16
N PHE A 134 -0.91 7.63 -9.93
CA PHE A 134 -1.30 6.38 -10.55
C PHE A 134 -2.33 6.70 -11.64
N MET A 135 -1.95 6.40 -12.87
CA MET A 135 -2.76 6.61 -14.06
C MET A 135 -2.90 5.29 -14.80
N VAL A 136 -3.89 5.23 -15.69
CA VAL A 136 -4.02 4.11 -16.62
C VAL A 136 -4.16 4.69 -18.02
N TYR A 137 -3.32 4.21 -18.93
CA TYR A 137 -3.51 4.46 -20.34
C TYR A 137 -4.65 3.59 -20.86
N ARG A 138 -5.73 4.25 -21.27
CA ARG A 138 -6.92 3.63 -21.82
C ARG A 138 -6.71 3.36 -23.31
N ALA A 139 -6.33 2.14 -23.69
CA ALA A 139 -5.98 1.77 -25.06
C ALA A 139 -7.12 2.03 -26.05
N ALA A 140 -8.36 1.69 -25.66
CA ALA A 140 -9.55 1.92 -26.46
C ALA A 140 -9.84 3.41 -26.71
N HIS A 141 -9.31 4.30 -25.86
CA HIS A 141 -9.53 5.75 -25.91
C HIS A 141 -8.29 6.53 -26.37
N SER A 142 -7.12 5.89 -26.40
CA SER A 142 -5.82 6.53 -26.66
C SER A 142 -5.52 7.72 -25.73
N GLU A 143 -5.89 7.57 -24.46
CA GLU A 143 -5.80 8.63 -23.44
C GLU A 143 -5.28 8.09 -22.11
N GLU A 144 -4.55 8.92 -21.36
CA GLU A 144 -4.19 8.64 -19.96
C GLU A 144 -5.21 9.24 -19.02
N TRP A 145 -5.74 8.42 -18.12
CA TRP A 145 -6.69 8.85 -17.11
C TRP A 145 -6.06 8.76 -15.73
N LEU A 146 -6.20 9.82 -14.93
CA LEU A 146 -5.70 9.89 -13.56
C LEU A 146 -6.68 9.20 -12.60
N TYR A 147 -6.24 8.12 -11.97
CA TYR A 147 -7.05 7.37 -11.01
C TYR A 147 -6.74 7.75 -9.56
N GLY A 148 -5.46 7.98 -9.24
CA GLY A 148 -5.00 8.35 -7.91
C GLY A 148 -3.86 9.35 -7.98
N ARG A 149 -3.94 10.43 -7.20
CA ARG A 149 -2.80 11.32 -6.94
C ARG A 149 -2.52 11.35 -5.45
N PHE A 150 -1.26 11.11 -5.08
CA PHE A 150 -0.84 10.95 -3.69
C PHE A 150 0.27 11.93 -3.36
N PHE A 151 0.32 12.35 -2.09
CA PHE A 151 1.33 13.30 -1.61
C PHE A 151 2.42 12.56 -0.81
N PRO A 152 3.71 12.83 -1.02
CA PRO A 152 4.80 12.06 -0.39
C PRO A 152 5.03 12.44 1.08
N GLY A 153 4.33 13.47 1.59
CA GLY A 153 4.51 14.00 2.94
C GLY A 153 4.33 12.93 4.02
N GLY A 154 5.41 12.58 4.71
CA GLY A 154 5.42 11.60 5.80
C GLY A 154 5.66 10.14 5.39
N PHE A 155 5.82 9.84 4.10
CA PHE A 155 6.11 8.49 3.61
C PHE A 155 7.36 7.88 4.28
N SER A 156 8.49 8.59 4.24
CA SER A 156 9.77 8.08 4.79
C SER A 156 9.70 7.82 6.30
N GLU A 157 8.90 8.59 7.04
CA GLU A 157 8.69 8.37 8.48
C GLU A 157 7.83 7.13 8.72
N ALA A 158 6.71 6.98 8.01
CA ALA A 158 5.89 5.78 8.08
C ALA A 158 6.69 4.52 7.70
N LEU A 159 7.47 4.58 6.63
CA LEU A 159 8.34 3.49 6.19
C LEU A 159 9.42 3.14 7.23
N SER A 160 10.04 4.15 7.86
CA SER A 160 11.00 3.92 8.93
C SER A 160 10.35 3.24 10.14
N HIS A 161 9.10 3.57 10.44
CA HIS A 161 8.34 2.93 11.52
C HIS A 161 8.02 1.47 11.21
N ALA A 162 7.52 1.18 10.00
CA ALA A 162 7.32 -0.18 9.52
C ALA A 162 8.62 -1.00 9.52
N ALA A 163 9.73 -0.39 9.09
CA ALA A 163 11.05 -0.99 9.12
C ALA A 163 11.51 -1.37 10.53
N SER A 164 11.20 -0.53 11.53
CA SER A 164 11.47 -0.84 12.94
C SER A 164 10.63 -2.02 13.45
N TRP A 165 9.35 -2.10 13.09
CA TRP A 165 8.48 -3.20 13.50
C TRP A 165 8.85 -4.53 12.84
N CYS A 166 9.12 -4.51 11.54
CA CYS A 166 9.43 -5.73 10.77
C CYS A 166 10.94 -5.99 10.62
N GLU A 167 11.79 -5.18 11.26
CA GLU A 167 13.24 -5.36 11.31
C GLU A 167 13.93 -5.40 9.93
N PHE A 168 13.50 -4.56 8.98
CA PHE A 168 14.07 -4.48 7.62
C PHE A 168 14.83 -3.18 7.36
N ASN A 169 15.65 -3.15 6.30
CA ASN A 169 16.29 -1.94 5.82
C ASN A 169 15.63 -1.47 4.51
N PRO A 170 14.95 -0.31 4.48
CA PRO A 170 14.31 0.20 3.27
C PRO A 170 15.23 0.38 2.06
N SER A 171 16.53 0.62 2.28
CA SER A 171 17.52 0.81 1.21
C SER A 171 18.22 -0.49 0.78
N ALA A 172 17.89 -1.62 1.42
CA ALA A 172 18.50 -2.91 1.16
C ALA A 172 17.48 -4.04 1.40
N LEU A 173 16.34 -3.96 0.72
CA LEU A 173 15.35 -5.03 0.71
C LEU A 173 15.98 -6.30 0.12
N PRO A 174 15.71 -7.49 0.69
CA PRO A 174 16.18 -8.74 0.11
C PRO A 174 15.59 -8.93 -1.29
N SER A 175 16.40 -9.37 -2.23
CA SER A 175 15.89 -9.90 -3.50
C SER A 175 15.08 -11.16 -3.20
N SER A 176 13.81 -11.16 -3.59
CA SER A 176 12.93 -12.34 -3.58
C SER A 176 13.36 -13.37 -4.59
#